data_AF-A0A2A2I4B5-F1
#
_entry.id   AF-A0A2A2I4B5-F1
#
_cell.length_a   1.000
_cell.length_b   1.000
_cell.length_c   1.000
_cell.angle_alpha   90.00
_cell.angle_beta   90.00
_cell.angle_gamma   90.00
#
_symmetry.space_group_name_H-M   'P 1'
#
loop_
_entity.id
_entity.type
_entity.pdbx_description
1 polymer ?
#
loop_
_entity_poly.entity_id
_entity_poly.type
_entity_poly.pdbx_seq_one_letter_code
_entity_poly.pdbx_strand_id
1 'polypeptide(L)'
;MVYPDYTFGDDLKVAKGETATLGFDLEAANGLKAIRLVSDGGKVVEKRAFDGAVEERAEFEVTATKDTFYAVIVEDQEGKKAYSNPIWLDAMSHVPAPEAADADG
;
A
#
# COMPACT_ATOMS: atom_id res chain seq x y z
N MET A 1 -3.24 -13.27 -10.26
CA MET A 1 -2.80 -13.35 -8.86
C MET A 1 -2.25 -12.00 -8.42
N VAL A 2 -2.19 -11.77 -7.11
CA VAL A 2 -1.67 -10.52 -6.53
C VAL A 2 -0.72 -10.89 -5.40
N TYR A 3 0.52 -10.43 -5.48
CA TYR A 3 1.57 -10.72 -4.52
C TYR A 3 2.10 -9.40 -3.93
N PRO A 4 1.78 -9.06 -2.68
CA PRO A 4 2.34 -7.88 -2.02
C PRO A 4 3.79 -8.13 -1.58
N ASP A 5 4.62 -7.07 -1.57
CA ASP A 5 5.98 -7.15 -1.00
C ASP A 5 5.96 -7.37 0.52
N TYR A 6 4.92 -6.88 1.19
CA TYR A 6 4.76 -7.03 2.64
C TYR A 6 4.11 -8.36 2.99
N THR A 7 4.66 -8.99 4.03
CA THR A 7 4.14 -10.26 4.53
C THR A 7 2.71 -10.08 5.03
N PHE A 8 1.89 -11.09 4.74
CA PHE A 8 0.48 -11.03 5.02
C PHE A 8 0.20 -11.03 6.54
N GLY A 9 -0.50 -10.01 7.04
CA GLY A 9 -0.82 -9.85 8.47
C GLY A 9 0.21 -9.05 9.28
N ASP A 10 1.27 -8.53 8.66
CA ASP A 10 2.20 -7.60 9.30
C ASP A 10 1.63 -6.17 9.35
N ASP A 11 1.76 -5.53 10.51
CA ASP A 11 1.48 -4.11 10.68
C ASP A 11 2.68 -3.29 10.19
N LEU A 12 2.48 -2.57 9.09
CA LEU A 12 3.47 -1.64 8.57
C LEU A 12 3.54 -0.41 9.47
N LYS A 13 4.56 -0.36 10.32
CA LYS A 13 4.82 0.76 11.22
C LYS A 13 5.58 1.86 10.49
N VAL A 14 4.92 3.00 10.32
CA VAL A 14 5.48 4.17 9.64
C VAL A 14 5.35 5.36 10.57
N ALA A 15 6.41 6.16 10.70
CA ALA A 15 6.33 7.36 11.52
C ALA A 15 5.29 8.33 10.94
N LYS A 16 4.50 8.95 11.81
CA LYS A 16 3.45 9.87 11.36
C LYS A 16 4.03 11.02 10.54
N GLY A 17 3.53 11.20 9.32
CA GLY A 17 4.01 12.18 8.34
C GLY A 17 5.01 11.63 7.32
N GLU A 18 5.56 10.44 7.55
CA GLU A 18 6.45 9.76 6.60
C GLU A 18 5.65 9.02 5.53
N THR A 19 6.32 8.79 4.40
CA THR A 19 5.81 8.01 3.27
C THR A 19 6.33 6.58 3.30
N ALA A 20 5.47 5.62 2.94
CA ALA A 20 5.86 4.25 2.67
C ALA A 20 5.43 3.84 1.26
N THR A 21 6.20 2.95 0.65
CA THR A 21 5.92 2.42 -0.69
C THR A 21 5.30 1.03 -0.57
N LEU A 22 4.08 0.86 -1.07
CA LEU A 22 3.40 -0.43 -1.17
C LEU A 22 3.56 -0.98 -2.59
N GLY A 23 4.40 -2.00 -2.74
CA GLY A 23 4.60 -2.70 -4.01
C GLY A 23 3.83 -4.01 -4.11
N PHE A 24 3.39 -4.31 -5.32
CA PHE A 24 2.58 -5.46 -5.67
C PHE A 24 3.03 -6.03 -7.02
N ASP A 25 3.41 -7.30 -7.04
CA ASP A 25 3.59 -8.05 -8.27
C ASP A 25 2.25 -8.66 -8.70
N LEU A 26 1.86 -8.37 -9.93
CA LEU A 26 0.56 -8.71 -10.50
C LEU A 26 0.72 -9.70 -11.63
N GLU A 27 -0.20 -10.65 -11.69
CA GLU A 27 -0.29 -11.59 -12.81
C GLU A 27 -1.75 -11.75 -13.22
N ALA A 28 -2.06 -11.70 -14.51
CA ALA A 28 -3.37 -12.03 -15.06
C ALA A 28 -3.23 -12.72 -16.41
N ALA A 29 -3.64 -13.99 -16.49
CA ALA A 29 -3.59 -14.77 -17.73
C ALA A 29 -4.31 -14.10 -18.92
N ASN A 30 -5.31 -13.27 -18.63
CA ASN A 30 -6.10 -12.54 -19.62
C ASN A 30 -5.59 -11.13 -19.91
N GLY A 31 -4.44 -10.76 -19.33
CA GLY A 31 -3.93 -9.40 -19.34
C GLY A 31 -4.55 -8.52 -18.25
N LEU A 32 -3.71 -7.71 -17.62
CA LEU A 32 -4.09 -6.74 -16.62
C LEU A 32 -4.81 -5.56 -17.27
N LYS A 33 -5.84 -5.03 -16.61
CA LYS A 33 -6.59 -3.86 -17.06
C LYS A 33 -6.44 -2.68 -16.12
N ALA A 34 -6.59 -2.91 -14.82
CA ALA A 34 -6.39 -1.87 -13.82
C ALA A 34 -6.09 -2.44 -12.45
N ILE A 35 -5.39 -1.66 -11.64
CA ILE A 35 -5.27 -1.84 -10.20
C ILE A 35 -5.83 -0.60 -9.49
N ARG A 36 -6.48 -0.81 -8.35
CA ARG A 36 -7.02 0.25 -7.50
C ARG A 36 -6.53 0.03 -6.09
N LEU A 37 -5.82 0.99 -5.53
CA LEU A 37 -5.52 1.04 -4.11
C LEU A 37 -6.74 1.56 -3.37
N VAL A 38 -7.20 0.83 -2.36
CA VAL A 38 -8.33 1.20 -1.51
C VAL A 38 -7.88 1.33 -0.06
N SER A 39 -8.44 2.30 0.65
CA SER A 39 -8.23 2.50 2.09
C SER A 39 -9.46 2.15 2.92
N ASP A 40 -9.42 2.45 4.21
CA ASP A 40 -10.56 2.35 5.12
C ASP A 40 -11.87 2.89 4.51
N GLY A 41 -12.97 2.16 4.74
CA GLY A 41 -14.28 2.47 4.17
C GLY A 41 -14.43 2.15 2.67
N GLY A 42 -13.47 1.48 2.04
CA GLY A 42 -13.52 1.11 0.62
C GLY A 42 -13.26 2.29 -0.33
N LYS A 43 -12.70 3.38 0.19
CA LYS A 43 -12.36 4.56 -0.60
C LYS A 43 -11.20 4.25 -1.54
N VAL A 44 -11.37 4.50 -2.84
CA VAL A 44 -10.27 4.42 -3.80
C VAL A 44 -9.33 5.60 -3.57
N VAL A 45 -8.08 5.30 -3.25
CA VAL A 45 -7.00 6.27 -3.02
C VAL A 45 -6.30 6.59 -4.32
N GLU A 46 -5.95 5.55 -5.07
CA GLU A 46 -5.27 5.66 -6.35
C GLU A 46 -5.72 4.56 -7.30
N LYS A 47 -5.62 4.82 -8.60
CA LYS A 47 -5.90 3.85 -9.66
C LYS A 47 -4.86 3.97 -10.76
N ARG A 48 -4.35 2.82 -11.20
CA ARG A 48 -3.49 2.69 -12.39
C ARG A 48 -4.18 1.80 -13.42
N ALA A 49 -4.05 2.14 -14.69
CA ALA A 49 -4.51 1.32 -15.81
C ALA A 49 -3.31 0.62 -16.44
N PHE A 50 -3.58 -0.54 -17.04
CA PHE A 50 -2.60 -1.36 -17.72
C PHE A 50 -3.06 -1.65 -19.14
N ASP A 51 -2.09 -1.85 -20.04
CA ASP A 51 -2.35 -2.10 -21.48
C ASP A 51 -2.36 -3.60 -21.80
N GLY A 52 -2.91 -4.42 -20.91
CA GLY A 52 -3.10 -5.86 -21.15
C GLY A 52 -1.87 -6.72 -20.88
N ALA A 53 -0.84 -6.21 -20.19
CA ALA A 53 0.32 -7.00 -19.78
C ALA A 53 -0.11 -8.18 -18.90
N VAL A 54 0.51 -9.36 -19.10
CA VAL A 54 0.20 -10.57 -18.31
C VAL A 54 0.80 -10.48 -16.92
N GLU A 55 1.97 -9.84 -16.79
CA GLU A 55 2.66 -9.61 -15.53
C GLU A 55 3.08 -8.14 -15.46
N GLU A 56 2.90 -7.51 -14.30
CA GLU A 56 3.36 -6.14 -14.07
C GLU A 56 3.55 -5.87 -12.58
N ARG A 57 4.47 -4.95 -12.24
CA ARG A 57 4.67 -4.47 -10.88
C ARG A 57 4.01 -3.11 -10.71
N ALA A 58 3.20 -2.98 -9.66
CA ALA A 58 2.57 -1.73 -9.29
C ALA A 58 3.06 -1.28 -7.91
N GLU A 59 3.42 0.00 -7.81
CA GLU A 59 3.92 0.61 -6.59
C GLU A 59 3.11 1.87 -6.29
N PHE A 60 2.74 2.03 -5.03
CA PHE A 60 1.96 3.16 -4.52
C PHE A 60 2.68 3.79 -3.34
N GLU A 61 2.74 5.11 -3.30
CA GLU A 61 3.25 5.85 -2.16
C GLU A 61 2.09 6.26 -1.26
N VAL A 62 2.18 5.94 0.04
CA VAL A 62 1.17 6.27 1.04
C VAL A 62 1.80 7.04 2.19
N THR A 63 1.17 8.12 2.63
CA THR A 63 1.63 8.89 3.79
C THR A 63 0.90 8.44 5.06
N ALA A 64 1.67 8.10 6.09
CA ALA A 64 1.16 7.68 7.38
C ALA A 64 0.61 8.87 8.17
N THR A 65 -0.68 9.16 8.04
CA THR A 65 -1.33 10.28 8.77
C THR A 65 -2.13 9.83 9.97
N LYS A 66 -2.67 8.61 9.91
CA LYS A 66 -3.47 7.93 10.92
C LYS A 66 -3.36 6.42 10.70
N ASP A 67 -3.78 5.65 11.68
CA ASP A 67 -3.92 4.20 11.54
C ASP A 67 -5.00 3.89 10.51
N THR A 68 -4.68 3.02 9.56
CA THR A 68 -5.59 2.64 8.47
C THR A 68 -5.17 1.28 7.90
N PHE A 69 -5.89 0.81 6.89
CA PHE A 69 -5.43 -0.31 6.08
C PHE A 69 -5.46 0.08 4.61
N TYR A 70 -4.62 -0.58 3.84
CA TYR A 70 -4.63 -0.53 2.39
C TYR A 70 -4.85 -1.91 1.81
N ALA A 71 -5.64 -2.01 0.75
CA ALA A 71 -5.79 -3.21 -0.06
C ALA A 71 -5.83 -2.82 -1.53
N VAL A 72 -5.63 -3.78 -2.42
CA VAL A 72 -5.73 -3.55 -3.86
C VAL A 72 -6.82 -4.39 -4.49
N ILE A 73 -7.49 -3.80 -5.47
CA ILE A 73 -8.45 -4.47 -6.35
C ILE A 73 -7.85 -4.45 -7.74
N VAL A 74 -7.60 -5.63 -8.28
CA VAL A 74 -7.04 -5.83 -9.62
C VAL A 74 -8.13 -6.35 -10.54
N GLU A 75 -8.26 -5.74 -11.71
CA GLU A 75 -9.20 -6.12 -12.75
C GLU A 75 -8.43 -6.55 -14.01
N ASP A 76 -8.82 -7.68 -14.60
CA ASP A 76 -8.28 -8.16 -15.89
C ASP A 76 -9.08 -7.59 -17.09
N GLN A 77 -8.62 -7.86 -18.31
CA GLN A 77 -9.28 -7.39 -19.53
C GLN A 77 -10.69 -8.00 -19.74
N GLU A 78 -10.96 -9.18 -19.16
CA GLU A 78 -12.29 -9.80 -19.18
C GLU A 78 -13.23 -9.26 -18.07
N GLY A 79 -12.74 -8.36 -17.21
CA GLY A 79 -13.49 -7.79 -16.10
C GLY A 79 -13.53 -8.65 -14.83
N LYS A 80 -12.75 -9.72 -14.76
CA LYS A 80 -12.58 -10.52 -13.54
C LYS A 80 -11.77 -9.73 -12.53
N LYS A 81 -12.12 -9.85 -11.26
CA LYS A 81 -11.51 -9.08 -10.17
C LYS A 81 -10.85 -9.98 -9.14
N ALA A 82 -9.65 -9.61 -8.74
CA ALA A 82 -8.94 -10.17 -7.59
C ALA A 82 -8.81 -9.08 -6.52
N TYR A 83 -8.90 -9.50 -5.26
CA TYR A 83 -8.76 -8.63 -4.09
C TYR A 83 -7.53 -9.09 -3.33
N SER A 84 -6.65 -8.16 -2.98
CA SER A 84 -5.64 -8.46 -1.98
C SER A 84 -6.29 -8.46 -0.62
N ASN A 85 -5.62 -9.13 0.29
CA ASN A 85 -5.89 -8.92 1.69
C ASN A 85 -5.37 -7.53 2.15
N PRO A 86 -5.83 -7.04 3.31
CA PRO A 86 -5.39 -5.74 3.83
C PRO A 86 -3.96 -5.78 4.37
N ILE A 87 -3.24 -4.68 4.15
CA ILE A 87 -1.99 -4.30 4.79
C ILE A 87 -2.34 -3.22 5.82
N TRP A 88 -2.12 -3.50 7.09
CA TRP A 88 -2.36 -2.54 8.17
C TRP A 88 -1.22 -1.54 8.22
N LEU A 89 -1.54 -0.26 8.32
CA LEU A 89 -0.56 0.80 8.50
C LEU A 89 -0.81 1.44 9.86
N ASP A 90 0.20 1.35 10.72
CA ASP A 90 0.24 2.00 12.03
C ASP A 90 1.03 3.30 11.91
N ALA A 91 0.36 4.43 12.11
CA ALA A 91 0.98 5.74 12.11
C ALA A 91 1.60 5.99 13.50
N MET A 92 2.81 5.47 13.69
CA MET A 92 3.53 5.60 14.94
C MET A 92 3.75 7.08 15.25
N SER A 93 3.28 7.50 16.42
CA SER A 93 3.59 8.84 16.92
C SER A 93 5.10 8.95 17.05
N HIS A 94 5.72 9.82 16.26
CA HIS A 94 7.12 10.16 16.42
C HIS A 94 7.29 10.71 17.84
N VAL A 95 7.84 9.89 18.75
CA VAL A 95 8.51 10.42 19.93
C VAL A 95 9.89 10.82 19.41
N PRO A 96 10.18 12.12 19.20
CA PRO A 96 11.55 12.51 18.92
C PRO A 96 12.42 11.95 20.03
N ALA A 97 13.57 11.36 19.68
CA ALA A 97 14.59 11.04 20.67
C ALA A 97 14.76 12.29 21.54
N PRO A 98 14.79 12.19 22.88
CA PRO A 98 14.98 13.36 23.73
C PRO A 98 16.22 14.07 23.20
N GLU A 99 16.02 15.28 22.67
CA GLU A 99 17.09 16.20 22.30
C GLU A 99 18.04 16.21 23.49
N ALA A 100 19.29 15.77 23.25
CA ALA A 100 20.26 15.59 24.31
C ALA A 100 20.31 16.90 25.08
N ALA A 101 19.78 16.87 26.32
CA ALA A 101 19.70 18.03 27.17
C ALA A 101 21.07 18.70 27.15
N ASP A 102 21.08 19.95 26.69
CA ASP A 102 22.24 20.80 26.70
C ASP A 102 22.96 20.62 28.03
N ALA A 103 24.17 20.06 27.95
CA ALA A 103 25.12 20.09 29.04
C ALA A 103 25.62 21.54 29.14
N ASP A 104 24.86 22.40 29.79
CA ASP A 104 25.28 23.73 30.18
C ASP A 104 24.93 23.97 31.65
N GLY A 105 25.96 24.13 32.49
CA GLY A 105 25.88 24.56 33.89
C GLY A 105 26.68 23.72 34.87
#